data_AF-A0A2V7Q4J4-F1
#
_entry.id   AF-A0A2V7Q4J4-F1
#
_cell.length_a   1.000
_cell.length_b   1.000
_cell.length_c   1.000
_cell.angle_alpha   90.00
_cell.angle_beta   90.00
_cell.angle_gamma   90.00
#
_symmetry.space_group_name_H-M   'P 1'
#
loop_
_entity.id
_entity.type
_entity.pdbx_description
1 polymer ?
#
loop_
_entity_poly.entity_id
_entity_poly.type
_entity_poly.pdbx_seq_one_letter_code
_entity_poly.pdbx_strand_id
1 'polypeptide(L)'
;MTGQGPQKDAMDVLQAFVDDYNARAHPAIRLGSAGEAGGAQLRLRYSPAEGQVSIFHMVAVNRDSRAAILVQRFEGPTADTAVQAGLWASRQLGRR
;
A
#
# COMPACT_ATOMS: atom_id res chain seq x y z
N MET A 1 12.00 0.87 -30.14
CA MET A 1 11.74 2.06 -29.30
C MET A 1 10.33 1.92 -28.72
N THR A 2 10.19 1.38 -27.51
CA THR A 2 8.92 1.42 -26.78
C THR A 2 8.70 2.86 -26.35
N GLY A 3 7.79 3.56 -27.03
CA GLY A 3 7.39 4.91 -26.64
C GLY A 3 6.92 4.87 -25.19
N GLN A 4 7.65 5.56 -24.31
CA GLN A 4 7.19 5.82 -22.96
C GLN A 4 6.04 6.82 -23.08
N GLY A 5 4.82 6.31 -23.19
CA GLY A 5 3.66 7.09 -22.78
C GLY A 5 3.84 7.55 -21.33
N PRO A 6 3.10 8.57 -20.86
CA PRO A 6 3.22 9.06 -19.50
C PRO A 6 3.14 7.87 -18.54
N GLN A 7 4.20 7.67 -17.74
CA GLN A 7 4.24 6.61 -16.75
C GLN A 7 3.08 6.87 -15.78
N LYS A 8 2.07 5.99 -15.78
CA LYS A 8 0.94 6.10 -14.86
C LYS A 8 1.46 6.04 -13.43
N ASP A 9 0.88 6.86 -12.56
CA ASP A 9 1.22 6.82 -11.14
C ASP A 9 0.93 5.41 -10.60
N ALA A 10 1.86 4.86 -9.81
CA ALA A 10 1.75 3.49 -9.31
C ALA A 10 0.47 3.29 -8.47
N MET A 11 0.00 4.34 -7.80
CA MET A 11 -1.26 4.33 -7.05
C MET A 11 -2.46 4.28 -7.98
N ASP A 12 -2.45 4.99 -9.10
CA ASP A 12 -3.55 4.93 -10.07
C ASP A 12 -3.68 3.52 -10.66
N VAL A 13 -2.55 2.88 -10.97
CA VAL A 13 -2.53 1.50 -11.48
C VAL A 13 -3.03 0.52 -10.42
N LEU A 14 -2.56 0.63 -9.18
CA LEU A 14 -2.98 -0.25 -8.09
C LEU A 14 -4.46 -0.08 -7.76
N GLN A 15 -4.95 1.15 -7.70
CA GLN A 15 -6.34 1.46 -7.42
C GLN A 15 -7.24 0.88 -8.53
N ALA A 16 -6.91 1.11 -9.80
CA ALA A 16 -7.66 0.56 -10.92
C ALA A 16 -7.72 -0.97 -10.91
N PHE A 17 -6.60 -1.63 -10.54
CA PHE A 17 -6.56 -3.08 -10.39
C PHE A 17 -7.46 -3.58 -9.25
N VAL A 18 -7.42 -2.94 -8.08
CA VAL A 18 -8.25 -3.31 -6.92
C VAL A 18 -9.74 -3.09 -7.22
N ASP A 19 -10.10 -2.01 -7.93
CA ASP A 19 -11.47 -1.73 -8.32
C ASP A 19 -12.01 -2.78 -9.30
N ASP A 20 -11.23 -3.15 -10.32
CA ASP A 20 -11.59 -4.20 -11.27
C ASP A 20 -11.75 -5.56 -10.58
N TYR A 21 -10.85 -5.91 -9.66
CA TYR A 21 -10.98 -7.13 -8.85
C TYR A 21 -12.27 -7.13 -8.01
N ASN A 22 -12.53 -6.05 -7.27
CA ASN A 22 -13.73 -5.95 -6.43
C ASN A 22 -15.03 -6.02 -7.25
N ALA A 23 -15.03 -5.46 -8.46
CA ALA A 23 -16.18 -5.47 -9.37
C ALA A 23 -16.42 -6.85 -9.99
N ARG A 24 -15.37 -7.64 -10.25
CA ARG A 24 -15.50 -8.98 -10.84
C ARG A 24 -15.75 -10.06 -9.80
N ALA A 25 -14.93 -10.08 -8.75
CA ALA A 25 -14.90 -11.17 -7.78
C ALA A 25 -16.01 -11.07 -6.72
N HIS A 26 -16.61 -9.88 -6.54
CA HIS A 26 -17.63 -9.63 -5.52
C HIS A 26 -17.26 -10.23 -4.14
N PRO A 27 -16.05 -9.96 -3.62
CA PRO A 27 -15.60 -10.60 -2.41
C PRO A 27 -16.47 -10.16 -1.22
N ALA A 28 -16.66 -11.06 -0.26
CA ALA A 28 -17.37 -10.75 0.99
C ALA A 28 -16.72 -9.58 1.76
N ILE A 29 -15.41 -9.38 1.58
CA ILE A 29 -14.64 -8.27 2.12
C ILE A 29 -13.96 -7.54 0.96
N ARG A 30 -14.28 -6.25 0.80
CA ARG A 30 -13.67 -5.43 -0.25
C ARG A 30 -12.24 -5.06 0.08
N LEU A 31 -11.38 -5.13 -0.93
CA LEU A 31 -10.02 -4.63 -0.85
C LEU A 31 -9.99 -3.13 -1.13
N GLY A 32 -9.07 -2.41 -0.50
CA GLY A 32 -8.75 -1.03 -0.80
C GLY A 32 -7.25 -0.84 -0.95
N SER A 33 -6.85 0.22 -1.65
CA SER A 33 -5.44 0.62 -1.78
C SER A 33 -5.19 1.98 -1.15
N ALA A 34 -3.93 2.28 -0.84
CA ALA A 34 -3.44 3.61 -0.47
C ALA A 34 -1.91 3.64 -0.63
N GLY A 35 -1.33 4.83 -0.59
CA GLY A 35 0.11 5.04 -0.69
C GLY A 35 0.40 6.50 -0.97
N GLU A 36 1.66 6.80 -1.24
CA GLU A 36 2.11 8.17 -1.51
C GLU A 36 2.95 8.21 -2.78
N ALA A 37 2.53 9.05 -3.72
CA ALA A 37 3.30 9.35 -4.92
C ALA A 37 4.67 9.92 -4.54
N GLY A 38 5.73 9.40 -5.16
CA GLY A 38 7.12 9.80 -4.86
C GLY A 38 7.73 9.18 -3.59
N GLY A 39 6.94 8.51 -2.75
CA GLY A 39 7.41 7.87 -1.51
C GLY A 39 7.83 6.41 -1.67
N ALA A 40 7.80 5.82 -2.87
CA ALA A 40 8.13 4.40 -3.11
C ALA A 40 7.40 3.42 -2.15
N GLN A 41 6.18 3.76 -1.70
CA GLN A 41 5.39 2.94 -0.79
C GLN A 41 4.01 2.63 -1.36
N LEU A 42 3.54 1.40 -1.13
CA LEU A 42 2.23 0.90 -1.53
C LEU A 42 1.56 0.19 -0.35
N ARG A 43 0.24 0.35 -0.21
CA ARG A 43 -0.56 -0.28 0.83
C ARG A 43 -1.80 -0.96 0.25
N LEU A 44 -2.03 -2.20 0.67
CA LEU A 44 -3.31 -2.87 0.57
C LEU A 44 -3.99 -2.87 1.95
N ARG A 45 -5.31 -2.68 1.98
CA ARG A 45 -6.09 -2.68 3.21
C ARG A 45 -7.45 -3.34 3.03
N TYR A 46 -7.98 -3.87 4.12
CA TYR A 46 -9.39 -4.25 4.25
C TYR A 46 -9.84 -4.15 5.70
N SER A 47 -11.16 -4.15 5.93
CA SER A 47 -11.74 -4.15 7.28
C SER A 47 -12.32 -5.53 7.60
N PRO A 48 -11.68 -6.34 8.47
CA PRO A 48 -12.17 -7.67 8.83
C PRO A 48 -13.45 -7.63 9.69
N ALA A 49 -13.61 -6.57 10.48
CA ALA A 49 -14.75 -6.32 11.35
C ALA A 49 -14.94 -4.82 11.54
N GLU A 50 -16.09 -4.42 12.11
CA GLU A 50 -16.32 -3.02 12.47
C GLU A 50 -15.22 -2.51 13.41
N GLY A 51 -14.71 -1.30 13.13
CA GLY A 51 -13.63 -0.69 13.91
C GLY A 51 -12.25 -1.33 13.74
N GLN A 52 -12.10 -2.38 12.91
CA GLN A 52 -10.81 -3.02 12.65
C GLN A 52 -10.30 -2.77 11.22
N VAL A 53 -8.98 -2.83 11.08
CA VAL A 53 -8.31 -2.79 9.78
C VAL A 53 -7.17 -3.80 9.74
N SER A 54 -7.00 -4.44 8.60
CA SER A 54 -5.80 -5.17 8.23
C SER A 54 -5.09 -4.41 7.13
N ILE A 55 -3.78 -4.20 7.28
CA ILE A 55 -2.95 -3.40 6.40
C ILE A 55 -1.74 -4.24 5.99
N PHE A 56 -1.51 -4.37 4.70
CA PHE A 56 -0.27 -4.91 4.13
C PHE A 56 0.49 -3.78 3.43
N HIS A 57 1.64 -3.41 3.98
CA HIS A 57 2.50 -2.37 3.43
C HIS A 57 3.70 -2.97 2.69
N MET A 58 4.08 -2.31 1.60
CA MET A 58 5.29 -2.57 0.82
C MET A 58 6.03 -1.24 0.64
N VAL A 59 7.29 -1.19 1.01
CA VAL A 59 8.13 0.02 0.90
C VAL A 59 9.42 -0.33 0.17
N ALA A 60 9.64 0.30 -0.98
CA ALA A 60 10.89 0.20 -1.72
C ALA A 60 11.96 1.04 -1.02
N VAL A 61 13.10 0.40 -0.76
CA VAL A 61 14.26 0.99 -0.08
C VAL A 61 15.53 0.61 -0.81
N ASN A 62 16.60 1.38 -0.59
CA ASN A 62 17.96 0.92 -0.88
C ASN A 62 18.60 0.48 0.43
N ARG A 63 18.97 -0.79 0.52
CA ARG A 63 19.64 -1.38 1.68
C ARG A 63 20.96 -1.99 1.22
N ASP A 64 22.06 -1.58 1.85
CA ASP A 64 23.41 -2.07 1.53
C ASP A 64 23.74 -1.97 0.02
N SER A 65 23.39 -0.83 -0.59
CA SER A 65 23.54 -0.54 -2.04
C SER A 65 22.73 -1.46 -2.96
N ARG A 66 21.71 -2.14 -2.45
CA ARG A 66 20.79 -2.97 -3.24
C ARG A 66 19.36 -2.48 -3.10
N ALA A 67 18.63 -2.47 -4.21
CA ALA A 67 17.19 -2.25 -4.19
C ALA A 67 16.49 -3.41 -3.46
N ALA A 68 15.62 -3.08 -2.51
CA ALA A 68 14.85 -4.04 -1.74
C ALA A 68 13.43 -3.53 -1.52
N ILE A 69 12.51 -4.44 -1.22
CA ILE A 69 11.15 -4.11 -0.78
C ILE A 69 10.99 -4.66 0.64
N LEU A 70 10.73 -3.77 1.59
CA LEU A 70 10.35 -4.16 2.94
C LEU A 70 8.84 -4.32 3.00
N VAL A 71 8.38 -5.39 3.64
CA VAL A 71 6.96 -5.68 3.82
C VAL A 71 6.63 -5.79 5.29
N GLN A 72 5.44 -5.31 5.67
CA GLN A 72 4.95 -5.45 7.03
C GLN A 72 3.42 -5.51 7.02
N ARG A 73 2.88 -6.40 7.86
CA ARG A 73 1.44 -6.50 8.13
C ARG A 73 1.10 -5.85 9.46
N PHE A 74 -0.02 -5.14 9.51
CA PHE A 74 -0.61 -4.58 10.70
C PHE A 74 -2.06 -5.00 10.79
N GLU A 75 -2.53 -5.30 12.00
CA GLU A 75 -3.92 -5.67 12.24
C GLU A 75 -4.35 -5.17 13.61
N GLY A 76 -5.57 -4.66 13.71
CA GLY A 76 -6.12 -4.18 14.97
C GLY A 76 -7.09 -3.00 14.80
N PRO A 77 -7.30 -2.21 15.86
CA PRO A 77 -8.16 -1.03 15.84
C PRO A 77 -7.75 -0.05 14.74
N THR A 78 -8.71 0.47 13.97
CA THR A 78 -8.45 1.28 12.78
C THR A 78 -7.55 2.48 13.05
N ALA A 79 -7.82 3.26 14.10
CA ALA A 79 -7.08 4.48 14.40
C ALA A 79 -5.60 4.18 14.72
N ASP A 80 -5.36 3.30 15.69
CA ASP A 80 -4.00 2.96 16.13
C ASP A 80 -3.20 2.26 15.03
N THR A 81 -3.83 1.30 14.34
CA THR A 81 -3.18 0.50 13.30
C THR A 81 -2.78 1.36 12.10
N ALA A 82 -3.62 2.33 11.71
CA ALA A 82 -3.31 3.25 10.62
C ALA A 82 -2.11 4.14 10.97
N VAL A 83 -2.03 4.63 12.20
CA VAL A 83 -0.90 5.44 12.69
C VAL A 83 0.38 4.60 12.73
N GLN A 84 0.34 3.41 13.32
CA GLN A 84 1.53 2.53 13.39
C GLN A 84 2.05 2.17 11.99
N ALA A 85 1.14 1.86 11.08
CA ALA A 85 1.48 1.56 9.69
C ALA A 85 2.15 2.77 9.00
N GLY A 86 1.64 3.98 9.21
CA GLY A 86 2.23 5.21 8.67
C GLY A 86 3.60 5.53 9.27
N LEU A 87 3.75 5.44 10.59
CA LEU A 87 5.03 5.67 11.28
C LEU A 87 6.10 4.66 10.88
N TRP A 88 5.72 3.39 10.65
CA TRP A 88 6.66 2.40 10.15
C TRP A 88 7.15 2.73 8.74
N ALA A 89 6.25 3.08 7.82
CA ALA A 89 6.62 3.43 6.45
C ALA A 89 7.48 4.70 6.41
N SER A 90 7.11 5.74 7.17
CA SER A 90 7.90 6.98 7.31
C SER A 90 9.34 6.70 7.72
N ARG A 91 9.54 5.83 8.73
CA ARG A 91 10.88 5.40 9.17
C ARG A 91 11.66 4.68 8.08
N GLN A 92 11.03 3.79 7.31
CA GLN A 92 11.72 3.08 6.21
C GLN A 92 12.15 4.04 5.08
N LEU A 93 11.40 5.12 4.89
CA LEU A 93 11.71 6.16 3.91
C LEU A 93 12.69 7.22 4.42
N GLY A 94 13.21 7.08 5.65
CA GLY A 94 14.13 8.04 6.26
C GLY A 94 13.50 9.40 6.58
N ARG A 95 12.17 9.46 6.64
CA ARG A 95 11.41 10.68 6.97
C ARG A 95 11.27 10.79 8.49
N ARG A 96 11.41 12.01 9.02
CA ARG A 96 11.26 12.32 10.44
C ARG A 96 9.83 12.73 10.74
#